data_AF-A0A6C0BGY0-F1
#
_entry.id   AF-A0A6C0BGY0-F1
#
_cell.length_a   1.000
_cell.length_b   1.000
_cell.length_c   1.000
_cell.angle_alpha   90.00
_cell.angle_beta   90.00
_cell.angle_gamma   90.00
#
_symmetry.space_group_name_H-M   'P 1'
#
loop_
_entity.id
_entity.type
_entity.pdbx_description
1 polymer ?
#
loop_
_entity_poly.entity_id
_entity_poly.type
_entity_poly.pdbx_seq_one_letter_code
_entity_poly.pdbx_strand_id
1 'polypeptide(L)'
;MFMETSLDFVDTTLLTLKNVFEAQQTLINELKNNHENIRSEKDILERTIVEYQTKDQENVNNIEVMNNEIQKLRMEIQHMQEDNKVFTKVSQVVCLEKENARLVMEVEQLKQRLSNALSKKSTHSSISSNLSNPSSPNHSVQSSESGDIEDRVDEDELNQNVYEKIIKGVVYYVTDDVDMVIYEKTQDETIGKRLGQLKKENGKTKVSWDCN
;
A
#
# COMPACT_ATOMS: atom_id res chain seq x y z
N MET A 1 104.26 -14.43 -23.36
CA MET A 1 103.52 -15.31 -22.44
C MET A 1 102.90 -14.59 -21.24
N PHE A 2 103.64 -13.92 -20.34
CA PHE A 2 103.03 -13.21 -19.19
C PHE A 2 102.16 -11.98 -19.55
N MET A 3 102.41 -11.31 -20.67
CA MET A 3 101.61 -10.14 -21.09
C MET A 3 100.30 -10.52 -21.79
N GLU A 4 100.23 -11.65 -22.49
CA GLU A 4 99.01 -12.08 -23.20
C GLU A 4 97.92 -12.52 -22.21
N THR A 5 98.30 -13.26 -21.16
CA THR A 5 97.37 -13.67 -20.10
C THR A 5 96.85 -12.49 -19.28
N SER A 6 97.61 -11.39 -19.21
CA SER A 6 97.17 -10.16 -18.54
C SER A 6 96.16 -9.36 -19.36
N LEU A 7 96.21 -9.43 -20.69
CA LEU A 7 95.29 -8.73 -21.57
C LEU A 7 93.93 -9.42 -21.61
N ASP A 8 93.92 -10.75 -21.75
CA ASP A 8 92.69 -11.56 -21.73
C ASP A 8 91.92 -11.43 -20.41
N PHE A 9 92.63 -11.29 -19.29
CA PHE A 9 92.04 -11.05 -17.98
C PHE A 9 91.33 -9.69 -17.90
N VAL A 10 91.93 -8.64 -18.47
CA VAL A 10 91.35 -7.29 -18.50
C VAL A 10 90.11 -7.27 -19.38
N ASP A 11 90.15 -7.89 -20.55
CA ASP A 11 89.01 -7.94 -21.48
C ASP A 11 87.83 -8.72 -20.89
N THR A 12 88.11 -9.84 -20.23
CA THR A 12 87.08 -10.64 -19.53
C THR A 12 86.43 -9.84 -18.39
N THR A 13 87.24 -9.12 -17.61
CA THR A 13 86.76 -8.29 -16.51
C THR A 13 85.91 -7.13 -17.03
N LEU A 14 86.33 -6.48 -18.11
CA LEU A 14 85.62 -5.35 -18.72
C LEU A 14 84.28 -5.78 -19.32
N LEU A 15 84.23 -6.93 -19.99
CA LEU A 15 82.99 -7.51 -20.50
C LEU A 15 82.02 -7.86 -19.35
N THR A 16 82.53 -8.45 -18.28
CA THR A 16 81.71 -8.79 -17.09
C THR A 16 81.14 -7.52 -16.46
N LEU A 17 81.96 -6.48 -16.30
CA LEU A 17 81.52 -5.20 -15.74
C LEU A 17 80.46 -4.52 -16.61
N LYS A 18 80.63 -4.56 -17.94
CA LYS A 18 79.64 -4.05 -18.89
C LYS A 18 78.30 -4.77 -18.74
N ASN A 19 78.32 -6.10 -18.71
CA ASN A 19 77.09 -6.90 -18.54
C ASN A 19 76.38 -6.60 -17.21
N VAL A 20 77.15 -6.45 -16.13
CA VAL A 20 76.59 -6.07 -14.81
C VAL A 20 75.97 -4.68 -14.86
N PHE A 21 76.64 -3.71 -15.51
CA PHE A 21 76.12 -2.35 -15.64
C PHE A 21 74.82 -2.30 -16.46
N GLU A 22 74.75 -3.03 -17.58
CA GLU A 22 73.55 -3.13 -18.41
C GLU A 22 72.38 -3.79 -17.66
N ALA A 23 72.66 -4.85 -16.89
CA ALA A 23 71.66 -5.50 -16.04
C ALA A 23 71.14 -4.56 -14.95
N GLN A 24 72.04 -3.81 -14.28
CA GLN A 24 71.65 -2.81 -13.28
C GLN A 24 70.82 -1.68 -13.89
N GLN A 25 71.18 -1.21 -15.08
CA GLN A 25 70.43 -0.16 -15.77
C GLN A 25 69.01 -0.62 -16.13
N THR A 26 68.86 -1.88 -16.51
CA THR A 26 67.55 -2.51 -16.78
C THR A 26 66.71 -2.56 -15.50
N LEU A 27 67.27 -3.06 -14.40
CA LEU A 27 66.59 -3.13 -13.10
C LEU A 27 66.18 -1.74 -12.59
N ILE A 28 67.04 -0.72 -12.76
CA ILE A 28 66.73 0.66 -12.40
C ILE A 28 65.51 1.17 -13.19
N ASN A 29 65.43 0.86 -14.48
CA ASN A 29 64.30 1.29 -15.31
C ASN A 29 63.00 0.58 -14.91
N GLU A 30 63.07 -0.72 -14.62
CA GLU A 30 61.93 -1.48 -14.11
C GLU A 30 61.43 -0.93 -12.77
N LEU A 31 62.34 -0.64 -11.84
CA LEU A 31 62.00 -0.05 -10.54
C LEU A 31 61.35 1.33 -10.70
N LYS A 32 61.83 2.16 -11.62
CA LYS A 32 61.22 3.47 -11.92
C LYS A 32 59.78 3.31 -12.43
N ASN A 33 59.58 2.43 -13.40
CA ASN A 33 58.24 2.17 -13.95
C ASN A 33 57.29 1.64 -12.87
N ASN A 34 57.75 0.70 -12.04
CA ASN A 34 56.94 0.19 -10.94
C ASN A 34 56.61 1.27 -9.90
N HIS A 35 57.56 2.16 -9.59
CA HIS A 35 57.32 3.27 -8.69
C HIS A 35 56.27 4.24 -9.24
N GLU A 36 56.32 4.55 -10.54
CA GLU A 36 55.32 5.38 -11.21
C GLU A 36 53.93 4.72 -11.19
N ASN A 37 53.84 3.42 -11.43
CA ASN A 37 52.59 2.67 -11.36
C ASN A 37 51.99 2.70 -9.95
N ILE A 38 52.78 2.39 -8.92
CA ILE A 38 52.33 2.42 -7.51
C ILE A 38 51.86 3.82 -7.13
N ARG A 39 52.58 4.87 -7.58
CA ARG A 39 52.18 6.26 -7.34
C ARG A 39 50.84 6.57 -8.00
N SER A 40 50.63 6.16 -9.25
CA SER A 40 49.36 6.35 -9.94
C SER A 40 48.21 5.60 -9.26
N GLU A 41 48.43 4.36 -8.83
CA GLU A 41 47.44 3.57 -8.09
C GLU A 41 47.08 4.23 -6.75
N LYS A 42 48.08 4.75 -6.03
CA LYS A 42 47.87 5.52 -4.81
C LYS A 42 46.99 6.75 -5.07
N ASP A 43 47.28 7.53 -6.11
CA ASP A 43 46.51 8.73 -6.46
C ASP A 43 45.06 8.40 -6.87
N ILE A 44 44.81 7.22 -7.43
CA ILE A 44 43.46 6.71 -7.70
C ILE A 44 42.75 6.37 -6.39
N LEU A 45 43.40 5.60 -5.50
CA LEU A 45 42.82 5.20 -4.22
C LEU A 45 42.50 6.41 -3.33
N GLU A 46 43.37 7.42 -3.29
CA GLU A 46 43.12 8.66 -2.54
C GLU A 46 41.87 9.39 -3.05
N ARG A 47 41.66 9.46 -4.38
CA ARG A 47 40.44 10.02 -4.97
C ARG A 47 39.20 9.21 -4.61
N THR A 48 39.28 7.89 -4.73
CA THR A 48 38.18 6.98 -4.39
C THR A 48 37.79 7.09 -2.91
N ILE A 49 38.74 7.26 -1.99
CA ILE A 49 38.46 7.49 -0.57
C ILE A 49 37.63 8.76 -0.38
N VAL A 50 38.01 9.86 -1.04
CA VAL A 50 37.28 11.14 -0.94
C VAL A 50 35.86 11.02 -1.51
N GLU A 51 35.68 10.31 -2.62
CA GLU A 51 34.37 10.04 -3.20
C GLU A 51 33.47 9.25 -2.23
N TYR A 52 33.99 8.19 -1.62
CA TYR A 52 33.24 7.42 -0.63
C TYR A 52 32.89 8.23 0.61
N GLN A 53 33.81 9.06 1.12
CA GLN A 53 33.54 9.94 2.26
C GLN A 53 32.42 10.94 1.96
N THR A 54 32.42 11.51 0.74
CA THR A 54 31.37 12.43 0.30
C THR A 54 30.01 11.74 0.23
N LYS A 55 29.98 10.54 -0.34
CA LYS A 55 28.75 9.75 -0.45
C LYS A 55 28.22 9.28 0.91
N ASP A 56 29.11 8.94 1.84
CA ASP A 56 28.73 8.57 3.20
C ASP A 56 28.10 9.77 3.93
N GLN A 57 28.68 10.96 3.79
CA GLN A 57 28.10 12.18 4.36
C GLN A 57 26.73 12.51 3.76
N GLU A 58 26.55 12.34 2.44
CA GLU A 58 25.26 12.49 1.78
C GLU A 58 24.23 11.51 2.31
N ASN A 59 24.60 10.23 2.49
CA ASN A 59 23.73 9.22 3.05
C ASN A 59 23.30 9.55 4.49
N VAL A 60 24.23 10.03 5.32
CA VAL A 60 23.92 10.47 6.69
C VAL A 60 22.89 11.60 6.68
N ASN A 61 23.07 12.61 5.82
CA ASN A 61 22.12 13.72 5.68
C ASN A 61 20.75 13.22 5.20
N ASN A 62 20.70 12.31 4.24
CA ASN A 62 19.47 11.72 3.73
C ASN A 62 18.73 10.92 4.81
N ILE A 63 19.46 10.18 5.64
CA ILE A 63 18.88 9.45 6.78
C ILE A 63 18.26 10.43 7.79
N GLU A 64 18.92 11.55 8.08
CA GLU A 64 18.38 12.58 8.97
C GLU A 64 17.07 13.18 8.43
N VAL A 65 17.04 13.53 7.14
CA VAL A 65 15.83 14.04 6.47
C VAL A 65 14.69 13.02 6.55
N MET A 66 14.95 11.76 6.23
CA MET A 66 13.94 10.69 6.31
C MET A 66 13.43 10.50 7.74
N ASN A 67 14.30 10.56 8.75
CA ASN A 67 13.90 10.45 10.14
C ASN A 67 12.98 11.60 10.56
N ASN A 68 13.27 12.83 10.12
CA ASN A 68 12.41 13.99 10.37
C ASN A 68 11.04 13.84 9.70
N GLU A 69 10.99 13.32 8.48
CA GLU A 69 9.73 13.05 7.77
C GLU A 69 8.91 11.95 8.46
N ILE A 70 9.56 10.87 8.91
CA ILE A 70 8.92 9.82 9.70
C ILE A 70 8.31 10.39 10.99
N GLN A 71 9.03 11.27 11.69
CA GLN A 71 8.51 11.91 12.91
C GLN A 71 7.28 12.77 12.61
N LYS A 72 7.32 13.56 11.53
CA LYS A 72 6.17 14.37 11.09
C LYS A 72 4.96 13.48 10.80
N LEU A 73 5.13 12.41 10.02
CA LEU A 73 4.06 11.48 9.68
C LEU A 73 3.49 10.78 10.92
N ARG A 74 4.33 10.43 11.90
CA ARG A 74 3.86 9.85 13.17
C ARG A 74 2.96 10.81 13.93
N MET A 75 3.32 12.10 14.00
CA MET A 75 2.48 13.12 14.64
C MET A 75 1.15 13.29 13.90
N GLU A 76 1.18 13.32 12.57
CA GLU A 76 -0.03 13.44 11.74
C GLU A 76 -0.98 12.25 11.92
N ILE A 77 -0.44 11.02 11.96
CA ILE A 77 -1.22 9.82 12.25
C ILE A 77 -1.86 9.90 13.63
N GLN A 78 -1.13 10.37 14.65
CA GLN A 78 -1.68 10.52 15.98
C GLN A 78 -2.84 11.52 16.01
N HIS A 79 -2.68 12.67 15.34
CA HIS A 79 -3.75 13.66 15.23
C HIS A 79 -5.00 13.08 14.54
N MET A 80 -4.83 12.41 13.40
CA MET A 80 -5.96 11.77 12.69
C MET A 80 -6.65 10.70 13.53
N GLN A 81 -5.90 9.96 14.36
CA GLN A 81 -6.49 8.98 15.27
C GLN A 81 -7.32 9.64 16.37
N GLU A 82 -6.89 10.79 16.87
CA GLU A 82 -7.65 11.59 17.85
C GLU A 82 -8.92 12.16 17.22
N ASP A 83 -8.82 12.74 16.02
CA ASP A 83 -9.97 13.24 15.26
C ASP A 83 -11.00 12.14 15.00
N ASN A 84 -10.54 10.94 14.60
CA ASN A 84 -11.44 9.81 14.34
C ASN A 84 -12.16 9.34 15.62
N LYS A 85 -11.50 9.40 16.79
CA LYS A 85 -12.16 9.12 18.08
C LYS A 85 -13.27 10.14 18.36
N VAL A 86 -13.03 11.42 18.08
CA VAL A 86 -14.05 12.48 18.22
C VAL A 86 -15.21 12.23 17.27
N PHE A 87 -14.91 11.98 15.99
CA PHE A 87 -15.92 11.69 14.97
C PHE A 87 -16.80 10.50 15.36
N THR A 88 -16.20 9.42 15.85
CA THR A 88 -16.92 8.23 16.32
C THR A 88 -17.87 8.56 17.47
N LYS A 89 -17.43 9.35 18.46
CA LYS A 89 -18.30 9.79 19.58
C LYS A 89 -19.45 10.66 19.09
N VAL A 90 -19.18 11.61 18.19
CA VAL A 90 -20.23 12.48 17.61
C VAL A 90 -21.25 11.64 16.86
N SER A 91 -20.82 10.67 16.05
CA SER A 91 -21.70 9.74 15.34
C SER A 91 -22.59 8.95 16.30
N GLN A 92 -22.03 8.44 17.41
CA GLN A 92 -22.80 7.77 18.45
C GLN A 92 -23.85 8.68 19.10
N VAL A 93 -23.49 9.93 19.41
CA VAL A 93 -24.43 10.91 19.97
C VAL A 93 -25.60 11.16 19.02
N VAL A 94 -25.33 11.37 17.74
CA VAL A 94 -26.39 11.58 16.73
C VAL A 94 -27.34 10.38 16.64
N CYS A 95 -26.81 9.15 16.71
CA CYS A 95 -27.65 7.95 16.74
C CYS A 95 -28.52 7.86 18.00
N LEU A 96 -27.95 8.19 19.18
CA LEU A 96 -28.70 8.22 20.44
C LEU A 96 -29.77 9.31 20.45
N GLU A 97 -29.49 10.48 19.88
CA GLU A 97 -30.46 11.58 19.76
C GLU A 97 -31.65 11.18 18.88
N LYS A 98 -31.40 10.49 17.75
CA LYS A 98 -32.46 9.95 16.89
C LYS A 98 -33.33 8.93 17.62
N GLU A 99 -32.71 8.00 18.34
CA GLU A 99 -33.45 6.99 19.10
C GLU A 99 -34.24 7.61 20.25
N ASN A 100 -33.67 8.59 20.95
CA ASN A 100 -34.37 9.33 22.00
C ASN A 100 -35.59 10.07 21.42
N ALA A 101 -35.45 10.73 20.27
CA ALA A 101 -36.58 11.36 19.58
C ALA A 101 -37.68 10.36 19.22
N ARG A 102 -37.31 9.15 18.75
CA ARG A 102 -38.27 8.05 18.48
C ARG A 102 -39.02 7.63 19.75
N LEU A 103 -38.30 7.41 20.85
CA LEU A 103 -38.88 7.01 22.13
C LEU A 103 -39.80 8.09 22.72
N VAL A 104 -39.43 9.37 22.62
CA VAL A 104 -40.28 10.48 23.05
C VAL A 104 -41.61 10.49 22.29
N MET A 105 -41.58 10.29 20.97
CA MET A 105 -42.81 10.18 20.17
C MET A 105 -43.66 8.98 20.59
N GLU A 106 -43.05 7.82 20.84
CA GLU A 106 -43.74 6.60 21.26
C GLU A 106 -44.43 6.79 22.63
N VAL A 107 -43.73 7.41 23.59
CA VAL A 107 -44.29 7.77 24.90
C VAL A 107 -45.49 8.70 24.74
N GLU A 108 -45.40 9.72 23.88
CA GLU A 108 -46.49 10.67 23.69
C GLU A 108 -47.72 10.01 23.03
N GLN A 109 -47.50 9.11 22.07
CA GLN A 109 -48.57 8.29 21.50
C GLN A 109 -49.22 7.38 22.53
N LEU A 110 -48.44 6.76 23.43
CA LEU A 110 -48.96 5.92 24.50
C LEU A 110 -49.79 6.73 25.51
N LYS A 111 -49.33 7.93 25.90
CA LYS A 111 -50.11 8.85 26.76
C LYS A 111 -51.43 9.23 26.11
N GLN A 112 -51.43 9.55 24.82
CA GLN A 112 -52.65 9.87 24.07
C GLN A 112 -53.62 8.67 24.06
N ARG A 113 -53.12 7.46 23.79
CA ARG A 113 -53.93 6.23 23.83
C ARG A 113 -54.52 5.97 25.22
N LEU A 114 -53.72 6.17 26.27
CA LEU A 114 -54.17 6.01 27.65
C LEU A 114 -55.27 7.03 28.01
N SER A 115 -55.09 8.30 27.67
CA SER A 115 -56.10 9.36 27.86
C SER A 115 -57.41 9.00 27.15
N ASN A 116 -57.33 8.56 25.89
CA ASN A 116 -58.49 8.13 25.11
C ASN A 116 -59.17 6.88 25.70
N ALA A 117 -58.41 5.94 26.27
CA ALA A 117 -58.98 4.76 26.92
C ALA A 117 -59.69 5.12 28.24
N LEU A 118 -59.13 6.04 29.02
CA LEU A 118 -59.73 6.54 30.25
C LEU A 118 -61.01 7.34 29.97
N SER A 119 -61.04 8.17 28.93
CA SER A 119 -62.26 8.88 28.54
C SER A 119 -63.36 7.93 28.05
N LYS A 120 -63.01 6.90 27.26
CA LYS A 120 -63.96 5.86 26.80
C LYS A 120 -64.51 4.99 27.95
N LYS A 121 -63.69 4.68 28.97
CA LYS A 121 -64.12 3.91 30.14
C LYS A 121 -65.10 4.71 31.02
N SER A 122 -64.93 6.04 31.07
CA SER A 122 -65.89 6.94 31.73
C SER A 122 -67.24 6.99 31.02
N THR A 123 -67.31 6.79 29.69
CA THR A 123 -68.57 6.79 28.92
C THR A 123 -69.30 5.46 28.89
N HIS A 124 -68.63 4.33 29.14
CA HIS A 124 -69.28 3.00 29.21
C HIS A 124 -69.98 2.70 30.55
N SER A 125 -69.89 3.60 31.54
CA SER A 125 -70.68 3.50 32.79
C SER A 125 -72.16 3.86 32.62
N SER A 126 -72.63 4.22 31.42
CA SER A 126 -74.02 4.68 31.23
C SER A 126 -74.76 4.13 30.02
N ILE A 127 -74.29 3.08 29.35
CA ILE A 127 -75.06 2.48 28.25
C ILE A 127 -75.16 0.97 28.45
N SER A 128 -76.19 0.64 29.21
CA SER A 128 -76.92 -0.61 29.11
C SER A 128 -77.56 -0.76 27.73
N SER A 129 -77.71 -2.02 27.31
CA SER A 129 -78.60 -2.55 26.28
C SER A 129 -78.11 -2.60 24.82
N ASN A 130 -77.93 -3.85 24.39
CA ASN A 130 -78.70 -4.50 23.31
C ASN A 130 -78.13 -4.69 21.89
N LEU A 131 -78.25 -5.97 21.48
CA LEU A 131 -78.47 -6.56 20.16
C LEU A 131 -77.30 -6.84 19.18
N SER A 132 -77.04 -8.15 19.08
CA SER A 132 -77.12 -8.98 17.86
C SER A 132 -75.98 -9.00 16.83
N ASN A 133 -75.67 -10.24 16.48
CA ASN A 133 -74.60 -10.79 15.66
C ASN A 133 -75.10 -11.00 14.20
N PRO A 134 -74.38 -11.70 13.29
CA PRO A 134 -73.52 -11.15 12.24
C PRO A 134 -74.01 -11.48 10.80
N SER A 135 -73.33 -11.02 9.76
CA SER A 135 -73.51 -11.54 8.39
C SER A 135 -72.20 -11.57 7.61
N SER A 136 -71.87 -12.76 7.13
CA SER A 136 -70.65 -13.17 6.43
C SER A 136 -70.62 -12.75 4.93
N PRO A 137 -69.45 -12.88 4.26
CA PRO A 137 -69.14 -12.32 2.94
C PRO A 137 -69.34 -13.33 1.80
N ASN A 138 -69.40 -12.88 0.54
CA ASN A 138 -69.28 -13.80 -0.59
C ASN A 138 -68.87 -13.19 -1.94
N HIS A 139 -68.12 -14.03 -2.68
CA HIS A 139 -67.78 -14.08 -4.13
C HIS A 139 -66.75 -13.07 -4.67
N SER A 140 -65.57 -13.43 -5.22
CA SER A 140 -65.08 -14.54 -6.10
C SER A 140 -65.21 -14.24 -7.60
N VAL A 141 -64.28 -14.85 -8.38
CA VAL A 141 -64.20 -15.03 -9.86
C VAL A 141 -63.28 -14.00 -10.57
N GLN A 142 -62.03 -14.36 -10.93
CA GLN A 142 -61.55 -15.02 -12.19
C GLN A 142 -61.52 -14.03 -13.38
N SER A 143 -60.61 -14.05 -14.35
CA SER A 143 -59.67 -15.06 -14.86
C SER A 143 -58.65 -14.39 -15.83
N SER A 144 -57.49 -15.03 -15.96
CA SER A 144 -56.70 -15.30 -17.19
C SER A 144 -56.40 -14.20 -18.22
N GLU A 145 -55.12 -14.03 -18.60
CA GLU A 145 -54.61 -14.59 -19.87
C GLU A 145 -53.08 -14.63 -19.94
N SER A 146 -52.64 -15.73 -20.56
CA SER A 146 -51.30 -16.22 -20.85
C SER A 146 -50.66 -15.52 -22.05
N GLY A 147 -49.34 -15.37 -22.01
CA GLY A 147 -48.52 -15.00 -23.15
C GLY A 147 -47.14 -15.60 -23.00
N ASP A 148 -46.94 -16.76 -23.62
CA ASP A 148 -45.64 -17.39 -23.83
C ASP A 148 -44.77 -16.48 -24.71
N ILE A 149 -43.56 -16.16 -24.25
CA ILE A 149 -42.47 -15.67 -25.10
C ILE A 149 -41.23 -16.50 -24.79
N GLU A 150 -40.70 -17.01 -25.89
CA GLU A 150 -39.61 -17.95 -26.06
C GLU A 150 -38.28 -17.55 -25.40
N ASP A 151 -37.51 -18.58 -25.08
CA ASP A 151 -36.06 -18.62 -24.95
C ASP A 151 -35.31 -17.42 -25.54
N ARG A 152 -34.76 -16.58 -24.66
CA ARG A 152 -33.45 -15.97 -24.87
C ARG A 152 -32.65 -16.08 -23.58
N VAL A 153 -31.62 -16.90 -23.65
CA VAL A 153 -30.47 -16.86 -22.76
C VAL A 153 -29.73 -15.57 -23.09
N ASP A 154 -30.16 -14.46 -22.50
CA ASP A 154 -29.36 -13.26 -22.45
C ASP A 154 -28.34 -13.47 -21.33
N GLU A 155 -27.14 -13.86 -21.74
CA GLU A 155 -25.90 -13.66 -20.98
C GLU A 155 -25.67 -12.15 -20.81
N ASP A 156 -26.48 -11.50 -19.98
CA ASP A 156 -26.16 -10.17 -19.48
C ASP A 156 -25.26 -10.35 -18.27
N GLU A 157 -23.97 -10.33 -18.61
CA GLU A 157 -22.82 -10.00 -17.78
C GLU A 157 -23.22 -9.38 -16.43
N LEU A 158 -22.81 -10.07 -15.37
CA LEU A 158 -22.64 -9.47 -14.05
C LEU A 158 -21.95 -8.12 -14.22
N ASN A 159 -22.71 -7.04 -14.15
CA ASN A 159 -22.22 -5.68 -13.92
C ASN A 159 -21.54 -5.67 -12.55
N GLN A 160 -20.33 -6.22 -12.47
CA GLN A 160 -19.43 -5.99 -11.36
C GLN A 160 -19.06 -4.53 -11.45
N ASN A 161 -19.58 -3.72 -10.54
CA ASN A 161 -19.15 -2.34 -10.42
C ASN A 161 -17.65 -2.36 -10.03
N VAL A 162 -16.80 -2.23 -11.04
CA VAL A 162 -15.35 -2.12 -10.85
C VAL A 162 -15.03 -0.65 -10.61
N TYR A 163 -14.63 -0.32 -9.39
CA TYR A 163 -14.21 1.03 -9.04
C TYR A 163 -12.68 1.10 -8.97
N GLU A 164 -12.12 2.14 -9.59
CA GLU A 164 -10.71 2.46 -9.48
C GLU A 164 -10.45 3.24 -8.19
N LYS A 165 -9.40 2.85 -7.46
CA LYS A 165 -8.91 3.58 -6.30
C LYS A 165 -7.39 3.68 -6.38
N ILE A 166 -6.84 4.86 -6.12
CA ILE A 166 -5.38 5.08 -6.10
C ILE A 166 -4.95 5.27 -4.65
N ILE A 167 -4.01 4.45 -4.16
CA ILE A 167 -3.44 4.57 -2.82
C ILE A 167 -1.92 4.49 -2.94
N LYS A 168 -1.21 5.54 -2.53
CA LYS A 168 0.28 5.60 -2.54
C LYS A 168 0.92 5.23 -3.90
N GLY A 169 0.31 5.67 -5.00
CA GLY A 169 0.82 5.40 -6.36
C GLY A 169 0.49 4.02 -6.92
N VAL A 170 -0.29 3.20 -6.21
CA VAL A 170 -0.77 1.89 -6.66
C VAL A 170 -2.24 2.01 -7.06
N VAL A 171 -2.60 1.43 -8.22
CA VAL A 171 -3.99 1.41 -8.73
C VAL A 171 -4.66 0.11 -8.28
N TYR A 172 -5.84 0.25 -7.67
CA TYR A 172 -6.68 -0.84 -7.19
C TYR A 172 -7.97 -0.87 -7.99
N TYR A 173 -8.30 -2.03 -8.55
CA TYR A 173 -9.63 -2.30 -9.09
C TYR A 173 -10.43 -3.10 -8.07
N VAL A 174 -11.54 -2.53 -7.62
CA VAL A 174 -12.39 -3.07 -6.56
C VAL A 174 -13.73 -3.47 -7.14
N THR A 175 -14.10 -4.75 -7.04
CA THR A 175 -15.48 -5.19 -7.28
C THR A 175 -16.29 -5.19 -5.98
N ASP A 176 -17.62 -5.10 -6.10
CA ASP A 176 -18.55 -5.14 -4.97
C ASP A 176 -18.37 -6.41 -4.08
N ASP A 177 -17.78 -7.48 -4.63
CA ASP A 177 -17.60 -8.78 -3.98
C ASP A 177 -16.23 -8.99 -3.29
N VAL A 178 -15.49 -7.90 -3.00
CA VAL A 178 -14.25 -7.92 -2.18
C VAL A 178 -13.03 -8.54 -2.88
N ASP A 179 -13.13 -8.87 -4.16
CA ASP A 179 -11.96 -9.20 -4.97
C ASP A 179 -11.31 -7.89 -5.43
N MET A 180 -10.13 -7.60 -4.90
CA MET A 180 -9.32 -6.45 -5.32
C MET A 180 -8.14 -6.92 -6.14
N VAL A 181 -7.92 -6.32 -7.31
CA VAL A 181 -6.72 -6.59 -8.13
C VAL A 181 -5.79 -5.37 -8.05
N ILE A 182 -4.50 -5.64 -7.83
CA ILE A 182 -3.46 -4.63 -7.61
C ILE A 182 -2.63 -4.48 -8.89
N TYR A 183 -2.46 -3.25 -9.37
CA TYR A 183 -1.60 -2.91 -10.49
C TYR A 183 -0.60 -1.81 -10.13
N GLU A 184 0.60 -1.88 -10.71
CA GLU A 184 1.58 -0.80 -10.68
C GLU A 184 1.11 0.34 -11.59
N LYS A 185 1.24 1.60 -11.15
CA LYS A 185 0.98 2.77 -12.01
C LYS A 185 2.25 3.09 -12.79
N THR A 186 2.16 3.19 -14.11
CA THR A 186 3.28 3.64 -14.96
C THR A 186 3.43 5.16 -14.93
N GLN A 187 4.59 5.67 -15.37
CA GLN A 187 4.91 7.11 -15.34
C GLN A 187 3.96 7.97 -16.18
N ASP A 188 3.25 7.37 -17.14
CA ASP A 188 2.25 8.00 -18.01
C ASP A 188 0.81 7.92 -17.46
N GLU A 189 0.67 7.54 -16.18
CA GLU A 189 -0.60 7.34 -15.48
C GLU A 189 -1.49 6.22 -16.02
N THR A 190 -0.94 5.34 -16.86
CA THR A 190 -1.67 4.17 -17.33
C THR A 190 -1.52 2.96 -16.39
N ILE A 191 -2.31 1.92 -16.62
CA ILE A 191 -2.29 0.68 -15.84
C ILE A 191 -1.05 -0.11 -16.26
N GLY A 192 -0.12 -0.27 -15.33
CA GLY A 192 1.09 -1.07 -15.51
C GLY A 192 0.87 -2.56 -15.21
N LYS A 193 1.90 -3.18 -14.65
CA LYS A 193 1.91 -4.62 -14.40
C LYS A 193 0.99 -5.00 -13.24
N ARG A 194 0.27 -6.13 -13.37
CA ARG A 194 -0.45 -6.75 -12.25
C ARG A 194 0.54 -7.21 -11.19
N LEU A 195 0.34 -6.76 -9.96
CA LEU A 195 1.18 -7.09 -8.80
C LEU A 195 0.58 -8.19 -7.95
N GLY A 196 -0.74 -8.35 -7.97
CA GLY A 196 -1.40 -9.38 -7.20
C GLY A 196 -2.90 -9.15 -7.07
N GLN A 197 -3.49 -9.88 -6.13
CA GLN A 197 -4.92 -9.83 -5.84
C GLN A 197 -5.16 -10.04 -4.33
N LEU A 198 -6.18 -9.37 -3.80
CA LEU A 198 -6.77 -9.66 -2.50
C LEU A 198 -8.09 -10.36 -2.75
N LYS A 199 -8.31 -11.48 -2.08
CA LYS A 199 -9.56 -12.23 -2.10
C LYS A 199 -10.08 -12.43 -0.69
N LYS A 200 -11.40 -12.39 -0.51
CA LYS A 200 -12.03 -12.72 0.78
C LYS A 200 -12.35 -14.21 0.83
N GLU A 201 -11.60 -14.96 1.60
CA GLU A 201 -11.78 -16.41 1.79
C GLU A 201 -12.17 -16.66 3.26
N ASN A 202 -13.35 -17.24 3.50
CA ASN A 202 -13.85 -17.57 4.85
C ASN A 202 -13.86 -16.37 5.83
N GLY A 203 -14.26 -15.20 5.34
CA GLY A 203 -14.31 -13.97 6.14
C GLY A 203 -12.94 -13.33 6.43
N LYS A 204 -11.83 -13.92 5.95
CA LYS A 204 -10.48 -13.37 6.05
C LYS A 204 -10.04 -12.83 4.68
N THR A 205 -9.34 -11.69 4.67
CA THR A 205 -8.72 -11.17 3.45
C THR A 205 -7.37 -11.86 3.25
N LYS A 206 -7.20 -12.54 2.12
CA LYS A 206 -5.97 -13.21 1.72
C LYS A 206 -5.34 -12.42 0.57
N VAL A 207 -4.07 -12.09 0.71
CA VAL A 207 -3.29 -11.39 -0.31
C VAL A 207 -2.42 -12.42 -1.02
N SER A 208 -2.51 -12.50 -2.35
CA SER A 208 -1.58 -13.25 -3.18
C SER A 208 -0.84 -12.29 -4.09
N TRP A 209 0.48 -12.28 -3.98
CA TRP A 209 1.38 -11.53 -4.85
C TRP A 209 1.76 -12.40 -6.05
N ASP A 210 1.74 -11.81 -7.23
CA ASP A 210 2.28 -12.47 -8.42
C ASP A 210 3.81 -12.36 -8.31
N CYS A 211 4.47 -13.43 -7.87
CA CYS A 211 5.93 -13.48 -7.81
C CYS A 211 6.48 -13.43 -9.24
N ASN A 212 7.33 -12.44 -9.52
CA ASN A 212 8.13 -12.38 -10.74
C ASN A 212 9.38 -13.24 -10.64
#